data_AF-A0A1C6AIU2-F1
#
_entry.id   AF-A0A1C6AIU2-F1
#
_cell.length_a   1.000
_cell.length_b   1.000
_cell.length_c   1.000
_cell.angle_alpha   90.00
_cell.angle_beta   90.00
_cell.angle_gamma   90.00
#
_symmetry.space_group_name_H-M   'P 1'
#
loop_
_entity.id
_entity.type
_entity.pdbx_description
1 polymer ?
#
loop_
_entity_poly.entity_id
_entity_poly.type
_entity_poly.pdbx_seq_one_letter_code
_entity_poly.pdbx_strand_id
1 'polypeptide(L)'
;MMFNGKLTVTHHHRATVQEISVEMNGFSFLCLFGRHINGAYISIVSLGVSAELSPSKNGVGYNSDRIFHALQFADYSRRGMIDGWERDFANALSRTITPMLSTKAQ
;
A
#
# COMPACT_ATOMS: atom_id res chain seq x y z
N MET A 1 -26.35 15.14 8.23
CA MET A 1 -27.05 14.55 7.07
C MET A 1 -26.75 13.06 7.08
N MET A 2 -27.75 12.19 7.29
CA MET A 2 -27.54 10.74 7.27
C MET A 2 -27.61 10.24 5.83
N PHE A 3 -26.58 9.51 5.39
CA PHE A 3 -26.54 8.91 4.07
C PHE A 3 -27.44 7.66 4.05
N ASN A 4 -28.63 7.74 3.44
CA ASN A 4 -29.55 6.61 3.33
C ASN A 4 -29.30 5.82 2.03
N GLY A 5 -28.06 5.36 1.86
CA GLY A 5 -27.61 4.69 0.63
C GLY A 5 -27.85 3.18 0.67
N LYS A 6 -28.49 2.63 -0.37
CA LYS A 6 -28.54 1.18 -0.60
C LYS A 6 -27.23 0.72 -1.23
N LEU A 7 -26.45 -0.09 -0.51
CA LEU A 7 -25.27 -0.74 -1.07
C LEU A 7 -25.69 -1.77 -2.14
N THR A 8 -25.12 -1.67 -3.34
CA THR A 8 -25.31 -2.65 -4.42
C THR A 8 -23.95 -3.09 -4.96
N VAL A 9 -23.68 -4.39 -4.94
CA VAL A 9 -22.45 -4.98 -5.50
C VAL A 9 -22.73 -5.39 -6.94
N THR A 10 -21.96 -4.84 -7.89
CA THR A 10 -22.16 -5.09 -9.33
C THR A 10 -21.26 -6.20 -9.87
N HIS A 11 -20.04 -6.31 -9.37
CA HIS A 11 -19.03 -7.27 -9.83
C HIS A 11 -18.17 -7.76 -8.67
N HIS A 12 -17.65 -8.97 -8.81
CA HIS A 12 -16.71 -9.57 -7.86
C HIS A 12 -15.58 -10.25 -8.64
N HIS A 13 -14.33 -9.87 -8.33
CA HIS A 13 -13.13 -10.43 -8.97
C HIS A 13 -12.16 -10.91 -7.89
N ARG A 14 -11.41 -11.98 -8.20
CA ARG A 14 -10.31 -12.42 -7.33
C ARG A 14 -9.14 -11.43 -7.45
N ALA A 15 -8.49 -11.18 -6.32
CA ALA A 15 -7.23 -10.46 -6.25
C ALA A 15 -6.16 -11.39 -5.66
N THR A 16 -4.90 -11.13 -6.01
CA THR A 16 -3.77 -11.79 -5.32
C THR A 16 -3.41 -10.98 -4.08
N VAL A 17 -2.87 -11.66 -3.08
CA VAL A 17 -2.34 -11.01 -1.88
C VAL A 17 -1.03 -11.67 -1.48
N GLN A 18 -0.07 -10.83 -1.12
CA GLN A 18 1.17 -11.17 -0.45
C GLN A 18 1.25 -10.33 0.82
N GLU A 19 1.87 -10.92 1.83
CA GLU A 19 2.12 -10.28 3.11
C GLU A 19 3.62 -10.15 3.32
N ILE A 20 4.07 -8.98 3.76
CA ILE A 20 5.42 -8.77 4.26
C ILE A 20 5.40 -7.97 5.55
N SER A 21 6.32 -8.35 6.45
CA SER A 21 6.69 -7.55 7.61
C SER A 21 7.89 -6.68 7.24
N VAL A 22 7.77 -5.38 7.49
CA VAL A 22 8.80 -4.38 7.16
C VAL A 22 9.24 -3.71 8.44
N GLU A 23 10.54 -3.49 8.62
CA GLU A 23 11.09 -2.79 9.77
C GLU A 23 11.84 -1.54 9.33
N MET A 24 11.62 -0.43 10.03
CA MET A 24 12.39 0.80 9.83
C MET A 24 12.46 1.60 11.11
N ASN A 25 13.65 2.04 11.49
CA ASN A 25 13.90 2.88 12.68
C ASN A 25 13.32 2.29 13.98
N GLY A 26 13.35 0.97 14.15
CA GLY A 26 12.82 0.28 15.33
C GLY A 26 11.30 0.10 15.34
N PHE A 27 10.60 0.46 14.26
CA PHE A 27 9.17 0.24 14.08
C PHE A 27 8.91 -0.88 13.08
N SER A 28 7.94 -1.74 13.38
CA SER A 28 7.49 -2.81 12.49
C SER A 28 6.14 -2.46 11.85
N PHE A 29 6.02 -2.73 10.56
CA PHE A 29 4.85 -2.48 9.72
C PHE A 29 4.41 -3.77 9.04
N LEU A 30 3.10 -4.02 9.07
CA LEU A 30 2.48 -5.08 8.30
C LEU A 30 1.98 -4.51 6.98
N CYS A 31 2.50 -5.02 5.87
CA CYS A 31 2.13 -4.61 4.52
C CYS A 31 1.46 -5.76 3.77
N LEU A 32 0.24 -5.54 3.31
CA LEU A 32 -0.49 -6.44 2.41
C LEU A 32 -0.53 -5.82 1.03
N PHE A 33 -0.07 -6.52 0.00
CA PHE A 33 -0.04 -5.99 -1.35
C PHE A 33 -0.32 -7.08 -2.37
N GLY A 34 -0.73 -6.67 -3.57
CA GLY A 34 -1.04 -7.63 -4.61
C GLY A 34 -1.62 -7.00 -5.85
N ARG A 35 -2.25 -7.82 -6.68
CA ARG A 35 -2.83 -7.42 -7.96
C ARG A 35 -4.33 -7.63 -7.97
N HIS A 36 -5.03 -6.70 -8.57
CA HIS A 36 -6.45 -6.80 -8.91
C HIS A 36 -6.63 -6.59 -10.41
N ILE A 37 -7.87 -6.73 -10.90
CA ILE A 37 -8.18 -6.68 -12.34
C ILE A 37 -7.69 -5.40 -13.04
N ASN A 38 -7.58 -4.28 -12.31
CA ASN A 38 -7.22 -2.97 -12.87
C ASN A 38 -5.81 -2.49 -12.49
N GLY A 39 -5.02 -3.28 -11.76
CA GLY A 39 -3.72 -2.80 -11.30
C GLY A 39 -3.14 -3.58 -10.13
N ALA A 40 -2.39 -2.86 -9.30
CA ALA A 40 -1.84 -3.36 -8.06
C ALA A 40 -2.25 -2.47 -6.89
N TYR A 41 -2.07 -2.97 -5.67
CA TYR A 41 -2.42 -2.25 -4.46
C TYR A 41 -1.46 -2.59 -3.34
N ILE A 42 -1.43 -1.72 -2.32
CA ILE A 42 -0.83 -1.99 -1.03
C ILE A 42 -1.71 -1.41 0.08
N SER A 43 -1.72 -2.08 1.22
CA SER A 43 -2.24 -1.63 2.50
C SER A 43 -1.14 -1.74 3.55
N ILE A 44 -0.85 -0.64 4.25
CA ILE A 44 0.03 -0.63 5.42
C ILE A 44 -0.88 -0.65 6.65
N VAL A 45 -1.21 -1.87 7.09
CA VAL A 45 -2.30 -2.13 8.06
C VAL A 45 -2.06 -1.40 9.37
N SER A 46 -0.81 -1.39 9.83
CA SER A 46 -0.37 -0.73 11.07
C SER A 46 -0.63 0.78 11.12
N LEU A 47 -0.72 1.42 9.95
CA LEU A 47 -0.89 2.86 9.77
C LEU A 47 -2.28 3.22 9.24
N GLY A 48 -3.10 2.23 8.89
CA GLY A 48 -4.45 2.45 8.38
C GLY A 48 -4.50 3.10 6.98
N VAL A 49 -3.41 3.02 6.21
CA VAL A 49 -3.31 3.66 4.89
C VAL A 49 -3.20 2.62 3.78
N SER A 50 -3.68 2.97 2.59
CA SER A 50 -3.60 2.13 1.40
C SER A 50 -3.38 2.98 0.15
N ALA A 51 -2.79 2.39 -0.89
CA ALA A 51 -2.51 3.05 -2.16
C ALA A 51 -2.73 2.10 -3.35
N GLU A 52 -3.20 2.66 -4.46
CA GLU A 52 -3.13 2.01 -5.77
C GLU A 52 -1.72 2.11 -6.34
N LEU A 53 -1.27 1.01 -6.92
CA LEU A 53 0.06 0.81 -7.47
C LEU A 53 0.01 0.32 -8.92
N SER A 54 1.14 0.47 -9.60
CA SER A 54 1.42 -0.12 -10.91
C SER A 54 2.04 -1.51 -10.75
N PRO A 55 1.56 -2.53 -11.48
CA PRO A 55 2.22 -3.82 -11.59
C PRO A 55 3.41 -3.82 -12.58
N SER A 56 3.70 -2.68 -13.20
CA SER A 56 4.82 -2.57 -14.15
C SER A 56 6.16 -2.71 -13.43
N LYS A 57 7.12 -3.40 -14.07
CA LYS A 57 8.51 -3.47 -13.59
C LYS A 57 9.15 -2.08 -13.44
N ASN A 58 8.74 -1.13 -14.26
CA ASN A 58 9.22 0.25 -14.23
C ASN A 58 8.36 1.14 -13.32
N GLY A 59 7.45 0.56 -12.54
CA GLY A 59 6.50 1.25 -11.67
C GLY A 59 7.09 1.82 -10.39
N VAL A 60 8.37 1.60 -10.09
CA VAL A 60 8.99 1.94 -8.79
C VAL A 60 8.79 3.42 -8.42
N GLY A 61 9.01 4.34 -9.36
CA GLY A 61 8.82 5.78 -9.10
C GLY A 61 7.38 6.11 -8.76
N TYR A 62 6.45 5.72 -9.64
CA TYR A 62 5.01 5.90 -9.43
C TYR A 62 4.55 5.28 -8.11
N ASN A 63 4.94 4.03 -7.84
CA ASN A 63 4.55 3.32 -6.62
C ASN A 63 5.08 4.01 -5.36
N SER A 64 6.31 4.53 -5.40
CA SER A 64 6.88 5.29 -4.29
C SER A 64 6.06 6.55 -4.02
N ASP A 65 5.73 7.33 -5.06
CA ASP A 65 4.93 8.54 -4.89
C ASP A 65 3.54 8.24 -4.32
N ARG A 66 2.89 7.18 -4.80
CA ARG A 66 1.57 6.76 -4.30
C ARG A 66 1.61 6.33 -2.83
N ILE A 67 2.63 5.57 -2.43
CA ILE A 67 2.83 5.16 -1.03
C ILE A 67 3.11 6.38 -0.15
N PHE A 68 4.02 7.26 -0.59
CA PHE A 68 4.36 8.49 0.13
C PHE A 68 3.11 9.37 0.36
N HIS A 69 2.28 9.56 -0.67
CA HIS A 69 1.04 10.30 -0.53
C HIS A 69 0.05 9.65 0.43
N ALA A 70 -0.08 8.32 0.41
CA ALA A 70 -0.94 7.62 1.37
C ALA A 70 -0.47 7.81 2.82
N LEU A 71 0.85 7.78 3.04
CA LEU A 71 1.47 8.03 4.34
C LEU A 71 1.19 9.45 4.88
N GLN A 72 0.94 10.44 4.03
CA GLN A 72 0.57 11.78 4.51
C GLN A 72 -0.78 11.81 5.27
N PHE A 73 -1.60 10.76 5.16
CA PHE A 73 -2.88 10.64 5.87
C PHE A 73 -2.82 9.63 7.04
N ALA A 74 -1.65 9.07 7.34
CA ALA A 74 -1.52 8.11 8.43
C ALA A 74 -1.58 8.80 9.81
N ASP A 75 -2.17 8.11 10.79
CA ASP A 75 -2.18 8.56 12.18
C ASP A 75 -0.93 8.04 12.92
N TYR A 76 0.13 8.84 12.93
CA TYR A 76 1.39 8.53 13.61
C TYR A 76 1.34 8.73 15.13
N SER A 77 0.37 9.48 15.63
CA SER A 77 0.29 9.89 17.03
C SER A 77 0.21 8.69 17.98
N ARG A 78 -0.42 7.60 17.54
CA ARG A 78 -0.59 6.35 18.31
C ARG A 78 0.69 5.53 18.43
N ARG A 79 1.73 5.84 17.65
CA ARG A 79 2.96 5.05 17.57
C ARG A 79 4.21 5.79 18.03
N GLY A 80 4.10 7.06 18.43
CA GLY A 80 5.26 7.85 18.86
C GLY A 80 6.30 8.07 17.75
N MET A 81 5.86 8.01 16.49
CA MET A 81 6.72 8.26 15.33
C MET A 81 6.80 9.77 15.06
N ILE A 82 7.98 10.25 14.69
CA ILE A 82 8.22 11.63 14.27
C ILE A 82 8.13 11.69 12.75
N ASP A 83 7.54 12.74 12.18
CA ASP A 83 7.45 12.94 10.73
C ASP A 83 8.82 13.01 10.04
N GLY A 84 8.87 12.74 8.73
CA GLY A 84 10.04 12.95 7.86
C GLY A 84 10.71 11.68 7.34
N TRP A 85 10.23 10.50 7.73
CA TRP A 85 10.73 9.20 7.29
C TRP A 85 9.92 8.61 6.12
N GLU A 86 8.76 9.19 5.81
CA GLU A 86 7.75 8.61 4.94
C GLU A 86 8.27 8.45 3.51
N ARG A 87 9.07 9.41 3.03
CA ARG A 87 9.64 9.37 1.68
C ARG A 87 10.67 8.25 1.54
N ASP A 88 11.54 8.09 2.54
CA ASP A 88 12.57 7.05 2.53
C ASP A 88 11.95 5.66 2.63
N PHE A 89 10.95 5.51 3.50
CA PHE A 89 10.18 4.27 3.59
C PHE A 89 9.44 3.97 2.29
N ALA A 90 8.74 4.94 1.70
CA ALA A 90 8.02 4.75 0.44
C ALA A 90 8.97 4.32 -0.69
N ASN A 91 10.14 4.95 -0.77
CA ASN A 91 11.19 4.60 -1.74
C ASN A 91 11.70 3.17 -1.54
N ALA A 92 12.04 2.81 -0.30
CA ALA A 92 12.56 1.49 0.04
C ALA A 92 11.51 0.40 -0.19
N LEU A 93 10.30 0.61 0.32
CA LEU A 93 9.19 -0.33 0.19
C LEU A 93 8.81 -0.54 -1.28
N SER A 94 8.70 0.54 -2.06
CA SER A 94 8.39 0.46 -3.50
C SER A 94 9.41 -0.36 -4.27
N ARG A 95 10.72 -0.19 -3.99
CA ARG A 95 11.80 -0.98 -4.61
C ARG A 95 11.68 -2.47 -4.26
N THR A 96 11.28 -2.79 -3.03
CA THR A 96 11.10 -4.16 -2.57
C THR A 96 9.90 -4.85 -3.23
N ILE A 97 8.73 -4.19 -3.26
CA ILE A 97 7.48 -4.86 -3.66
C ILE A 97 7.21 -4.81 -5.17
N THR A 98 7.72 -3.79 -5.89
CA THR A 98 7.42 -3.63 -7.33
C THR A 98 7.83 -4.85 -8.16
N PRO A 99 9.01 -5.48 -7.95
CA PRO A 99 9.36 -6.73 -8.62
C PRO A 99 8.35 -7.85 -8.35
N MET A 100 7.86 -7.97 -7.12
CA MET A 100 6.89 -8.98 -6.67
C MET A 100 5.47 -8.75 -7.23
N LEU A 101 5.16 -7.52 -7.62
CA LEU A 101 3.91 -7.18 -8.33
C LEU A 101 3.99 -7.47 -9.83
N SER A 102 5.20 -7.47 -10.38
CA SER A 102 5.43 -7.67 -11.81
C SER A 102 5.45 -9.12 -12.26
N THR A 103 5.69 -10.05 -11.34
CA THR A 103 5.59 -11.49 -11.59
C THR A 103 4.13 -11.86 -11.85
N LYS A 104 3.90 -12.70 -12.88
CA LYS A 104 2.59 -13.31 -13.07
C LYS A 104 2.30 -14.17 -11.83
N ALA A 105 1.07 -14.09 -11.32
CA ALA A 105 0.61 -15.01 -10.30
C ALA A 105 0.82 -16.45 -10.80
N GLN A 106 1.42 -17.30 -9.96
CA GLN A 106 1.53 -18.75 -10.23
C GLN A 106 0.14 -19.38 -10.27
#